data_AF-A0A168HUG0-F1
#
_entry.id   AF-A0A168HUG0-F1
#
_cell.length_a   1.000
_cell.length_b   1.000
_cell.length_c   1.000
_cell.angle_alpha   90.00
_cell.angle_beta   90.00
_cell.angle_gamma   90.00
#
_symmetry.space_group_name_H-M   'P 1'
#
loop_
_entity.id
_entity.type
_entity.pdbx_description
1 polymer ?
#
loop_
_entity_poly.entity_id
_entity_poly.type
_entity_poly.pdbx_seq_one_letter_code
_entity_poly.pdbx_strand_id
1 'polypeptide(L)'
;MLFNTLSAGGWADIDKVVDELWKVISLRVKDNKTVKGALIQSIDTVAMNRKKWFQLVSYCHQLITQYKLKEITATFDIAWTLKKQKQRALDLDTVNGVKLSQLGAKKFGKKLSLKDQKPSEHRVGKNVTGRR
;
A
#
# COMPACT_ATOMS: atom_id res chain seq x y z
N MET A 1 -12.17 10.29 -9.77
CA MET A 1 -13.19 10.28 -8.70
C MET A 1 -12.77 9.25 -7.67
N LEU A 2 -12.59 9.65 -6.42
CA LEU A 2 -12.16 8.81 -5.31
C LEU A 2 -13.28 7.89 -4.76
N PHE A 3 -14.50 7.93 -5.33
CA PHE A 3 -15.72 7.76 -4.53
C PHE A 3 -16.81 6.89 -5.17
N ASN A 4 -16.44 5.95 -6.03
CA ASN A 4 -17.39 4.97 -6.59
C ASN A 4 -17.26 3.57 -5.95
N THR A 5 -16.38 3.39 -4.95
CA THR A 5 -16.08 2.07 -4.38
C THR A 5 -16.88 1.73 -3.12
N LEU A 6 -17.30 2.71 -2.31
CA LEU A 6 -18.05 2.46 -1.08
C LEU A 6 -19.56 2.50 -1.32
N SER A 7 -20.25 1.47 -0.82
CA SER A 7 -21.70 1.50 -0.64
C SER A 7 -22.08 2.57 0.39
N ALA A 8 -23.35 2.99 0.41
CA ALA A 8 -23.83 4.02 1.34
C ALA A 8 -23.37 3.74 2.78
N GLY A 9 -23.64 2.55 3.33
CA GLY A 9 -23.19 2.19 4.69
C GLY A 9 -21.67 2.22 4.89
N GLY A 10 -20.88 1.99 3.82
CA GLY A 10 -19.42 2.04 3.89
C GLY A 10 -18.85 3.42 4.18
N TRP A 11 -19.61 4.49 3.95
CA TRP A 11 -19.19 5.85 4.27
C TRP A 11 -19.31 6.22 5.74
N ALA A 12 -20.10 5.47 6.52
CA ALA A 12 -20.15 5.64 7.97
C ALA A 12 -19.04 4.85 8.68
N ASP A 13 -18.36 3.95 7.97
CA ASP A 13 -17.29 3.10 8.48
C ASP A 13 -15.94 3.78 8.24
N ILE A 14 -15.38 4.34 9.31
CA ILE A 14 -14.13 5.12 9.26
C ILE A 14 -12.96 4.28 8.74
N ASP A 15 -12.86 3.00 9.13
CA ASP A 15 -11.77 2.13 8.72
C ASP A 15 -11.82 1.87 7.21
N LYS A 16 -13.01 1.58 6.67
CA LYS A 16 -13.20 1.43 5.21
C LYS A 16 -12.88 2.72 4.46
N VAL A 17 -13.30 3.86 4.99
CA VAL A 17 -13.02 5.16 4.37
C VAL A 17 -11.53 5.46 4.38
N VAL A 18 -10.83 5.19 5.48
CA VAL A 18 -9.37 5.31 5.57
C VAL A 18 -8.69 4.40 4.56
N ASP A 19 -9.15 3.15 4.40
CA ASP A 19 -8.60 2.21 3.44
C ASP A 19 -8.75 2.66 1.98
N GLU A 20 -9.91 3.20 1.61
CA GLU A 20 -10.11 3.76 0.27
C GLU A 20 -9.27 5.02 0.04
N LEU A 21 -9.22 5.94 1.02
CA LEU A 21 -8.37 7.13 0.94
C LEU A 21 -6.89 6.76 0.85
N TRP A 22 -6.47 5.67 1.49
CA TRP A 22 -5.09 5.17 1.45
C TRP A 22 -4.65 4.71 0.06
N LYS A 23 -5.58 4.31 -0.81
CA LYS A 23 -5.28 3.95 -2.20
C LYS A 23 -4.81 5.15 -3.02
N VAL A 24 -5.17 6.38 -2.62
CA VAL A 24 -4.70 7.60 -3.27
C VAL A 24 -3.35 8.02 -2.71
N ILE A 25 -2.29 7.68 -3.46
CA ILE A 25 -0.90 7.87 -3.08
C ILE A 25 -0.60 9.32 -2.66
N SER A 26 -1.18 10.31 -3.36
CA SER A 26 -0.97 11.73 -3.06
C SER A 26 -1.49 12.17 -1.69
N LEU A 27 -2.42 11.42 -1.08
CA LEU A 27 -2.94 11.70 0.26
C LEU A 27 -2.02 11.17 1.37
N ARG A 28 -1.18 10.16 1.10
CA ARG A 28 -0.36 9.49 2.13
C ARG A 28 0.65 10.43 2.81
N VAL A 29 1.10 11.45 2.08
CA VAL A 29 2.06 12.45 2.57
C VAL A 29 1.40 13.65 3.26
N LYS A 30 0.06 13.76 3.20
CA LYS A 30 -0.69 14.87 3.78
C LYS A 30 -1.00 14.62 5.25
N ASP A 31 -1.16 15.69 6.02
CA ASP A 31 -1.63 15.62 7.41
C ASP A 31 -3.12 15.22 7.46
N ASN A 32 -3.55 14.74 8.62
CA ASN A 32 -4.86 14.13 8.81
C ASN A 32 -5.99 15.14 8.59
N LYS A 33 -5.78 16.40 8.98
CA LYS A 33 -6.74 17.49 8.79
C LYS A 33 -6.94 17.78 7.30
N THR A 34 -5.87 17.84 6.51
CA THR A 34 -5.95 18.03 5.06
C THR A 34 -6.69 16.87 4.38
N VAL A 35 -6.39 15.63 4.76
CA VAL A 35 -7.05 14.44 4.18
C VAL A 35 -8.54 14.42 4.50
N LYS A 36 -8.92 14.71 5.76
CA LYS A 36 -10.33 14.82 6.15
C LYS A 36 -11.05 15.97 5.43
N GLY A 37 -10.36 17.10 5.25
CA GLY A 37 -10.89 18.23 4.47
C GLY A 37 -11.21 17.83 3.03
N ALA A 38 -10.29 17.10 2.37
CA ALA A 38 -10.50 16.57 1.03
C ALA A 38 -11.67 15.57 0.96
N LEU A 39 -11.83 14.71 1.97
CA LEU A 39 -12.98 13.81 2.10
C LEU A 39 -14.29 14.59 2.15
N ILE A 40 -14.40 15.57 3.06
CA ILE A 40 -15.61 16.39 3.23
C ILE A 40 -15.95 17.14 1.93
N GLN A 41 -14.96 17.79 1.32
CA GLN A 41 -15.13 18.53 0.06
C GLN A 41 -15.63 17.62 -1.07
N SER A 42 -15.19 16.36 -1.05
CA SER A 42 -15.60 15.43 -2.08
C SER A 42 -17.03 14.92 -1.89
N ILE A 43 -17.45 14.68 -0.64
CA ILE A 43 -18.86 14.38 -0.33
C ILE A 43 -19.75 15.55 -0.76
N ASP A 44 -19.31 16.77 -0.48
CA ASP A 44 -20.02 18.00 -0.90
C ASP A 44 -20.12 18.12 -2.43
N THR A 45 -19.03 17.79 -3.14
CA THR A 45 -19.02 17.74 -4.62
C THR A 45 -20.03 16.73 -5.17
N VAL A 46 -20.20 15.57 -4.51
CA VAL A 46 -21.21 14.57 -4.91
C VAL A 46 -22.62 15.15 -4.74
N ALA A 47 -22.91 15.78 -3.60
CA ALA A 47 -24.19 16.45 -3.36
C ALA A 47 -24.49 17.52 -4.42
N MET A 48 -23.49 18.35 -4.73
CA MET A 48 -23.60 19.44 -5.71
C MET A 48 -23.79 18.96 -7.15
N ASN A 49 -23.23 17.80 -7.52
CA ASN A 49 -23.41 17.21 -8.85
C ASN A 49 -24.74 16.44 -8.99
N ARG A 50 -25.38 16.06 -7.89
CA ARG A 50 -26.63 15.27 -7.86
C ARG A 50 -27.80 16.01 -7.22
N LYS A 51 -27.86 17.34 -7.36
CA LYS A 51 -28.89 18.23 -6.75
C LYS A 51 -30.34 17.80 -6.95
N LYS A 52 -30.65 17.08 -8.05
CA LYS A 52 -32.01 16.59 -8.33
C LYS A 52 -32.42 15.38 -7.47
N TRP A 53 -31.48 14.73 -6.78
CA TRP A 53 -31.71 13.55 -5.95
C TRP A 53 -31.66 13.92 -4.47
N PHE A 54 -32.79 14.42 -3.96
CA PHE A 54 -32.90 14.96 -2.61
C PHE A 54 -32.41 14.00 -1.51
N GLN A 55 -32.76 12.71 -1.60
CA GLN A 55 -32.34 11.70 -0.61
C GLN A 55 -30.81 11.56 -0.54
N LEU A 56 -30.15 11.53 -1.69
CA LEU A 56 -28.69 11.44 -1.76
C LEU A 56 -28.04 12.71 -1.20
N VAL A 57 -28.55 13.88 -1.57
CA VAL A 57 -28.05 15.17 -1.06
C VAL A 57 -28.19 15.24 0.46
N SER A 58 -29.34 14.86 1.00
CA SER A 58 -29.58 14.81 2.44
C SER A 58 -28.61 13.86 3.15
N TYR A 59 -28.40 12.68 2.59
CA TYR A 59 -27.43 11.71 3.11
C TYR A 59 -25.99 12.26 3.11
N CYS A 60 -25.55 12.90 2.02
CA CYS A 60 -24.25 13.55 1.95
C CYS A 60 -24.08 14.65 3.03
N HIS A 61 -25.10 15.47 3.26
CA HIS A 61 -25.05 16.50 4.31
C HIS A 61 -25.00 15.89 5.72
N GLN A 62 -25.71 14.79 5.96
CA GLN A 62 -25.62 14.05 7.23
C GLN A 62 -24.21 13.50 7.45
N LEU A 63 -23.60 12.89 6.43
CA LEU A 63 -22.21 12.42 6.50
C LEU A 63 -21.24 13.57 6.79
N ILE A 64 -21.36 14.70 6.09
CA ILE A 64 -20.52 15.89 6.34
C ILE A 64 -20.65 16.35 7.79
N THR A 65 -21.87 16.35 8.33
CA THR A 65 -22.14 16.72 9.72
C THR A 65 -21.48 15.73 10.69
N GLN A 66 -21.60 14.43 10.42
CA GLN A 66 -20.95 13.38 11.22
C GLN A 66 -19.42 13.55 11.23
N TYR A 67 -18.78 13.76 10.09
CA TYR A 67 -17.33 13.96 10.02
C TYR A 67 -16.82 15.24 10.70
N LYS A 68 -17.71 16.20 10.97
CA LYS A 68 -17.40 17.41 11.74
C LYS A 68 -17.54 17.24 13.25
N LEU A 69 -18.18 16.15 13.72
CA LEU A 69 -18.26 15.85 15.15
C LEU A 69 -16.86 15.60 15.73
N LYS A 70 -16.63 16.06 16.96
CA LYS A 70 -15.32 15.97 17.64
C LYS A 70 -14.88 14.52 17.81
N GLU A 71 -15.80 13.66 18.21
CA GLU A 71 -15.54 12.23 18.41
C GLU A 71 -15.13 11.55 17.10
N ILE A 72 -15.93 11.72 16.04
CA ILE A 72 -15.63 11.17 14.71
C ILE A 72 -14.31 11.72 14.17
N THR A 73 -14.02 13.00 14.43
CA THR A 73 -12.72 13.60 14.08
C THR A 73 -11.57 12.87 14.79
N ALA A 74 -11.67 12.65 16.10
CA ALA A 74 -10.65 11.95 16.85
C ALA A 74 -10.46 10.51 16.34
N THR A 75 -11.57 9.79 16.10
CA THR A 75 -11.53 8.43 15.57
C THR A 75 -10.87 8.37 14.19
N PHE A 76 -11.21 9.31 13.30
CA PHE A 76 -10.57 9.42 11.98
C PHE A 76 -9.06 9.69 12.10
N ASP A 77 -8.66 10.61 12.98
CA ASP A 77 -7.25 10.96 13.18
C ASP A 77 -6.44 9.77 13.72
N ILE A 78 -7.02 8.99 14.64
CA ILE A 78 -6.43 7.76 15.16
C ILE A 78 -6.29 6.73 14.04
N ALA A 79 -7.36 6.44 13.30
CA ALA A 79 -7.38 5.43 12.24
C ALA A 79 -6.36 5.76 11.13
N TRP A 80 -6.30 7.03 10.70
CA TRP A 80 -5.34 7.47 9.68
C TRP A 80 -3.88 7.40 10.17
N THR A 81 -3.64 7.78 11.42
CA THR A 81 -2.30 7.69 12.03
C THR A 81 -1.85 6.23 12.15
N LEU A 82 -2.75 5.35 12.59
CA LEU A 82 -2.48 3.92 12.67
C LEU A 82 -2.17 3.34 11.29
N LYS A 83 -2.92 3.74 10.25
CA LYS A 83 -2.66 3.31 8.86
C LYS A 83 -1.27 3.75 8.38
N LYS A 84 -0.87 4.99 8.66
CA LYS A 84 0.50 5.49 8.38
C LYS A 84 1.58 4.69 9.11
N GLN A 85 1.38 4.39 10.39
CA GLN A 85 2.33 3.63 11.18
C GLN A 85 2.48 2.20 10.67
N LYS A 86 1.37 1.53 10.33
CA LYS A 86 1.39 0.19 9.72
C LYS A 86 2.19 0.17 8.42
N GLN A 87 2.00 1.15 7.54
CA GLN A 87 2.80 1.23 6.31
C GLN A 87 4.28 1.44 6.59
N ARG A 88 4.64 2.34 7.53
CA ARG A 88 6.04 2.57 7.90
C ARG A 88 6.72 1.32 8.45
N ALA A 89 6.00 0.54 9.27
CA ALA A 89 6.52 -0.72 9.79
C ALA A 89 6.81 -1.71 8.65
N LEU A 90 5.87 -1.87 7.70
CA LEU A 90 6.06 -2.71 6.51
C LEU A 90 7.25 -2.24 5.66
N ASP A 91 7.40 -0.93 5.47
CA ASP A 91 8.49 -0.36 4.69
C ASP A 91 9.85 -0.61 5.40
N LEU A 92 9.91 -0.46 6.72
CA LEU A 92 11.11 -0.73 7.53
C LEU A 92 11.49 -2.22 7.51
N ASP A 93 10.51 -3.12 7.66
CA ASP A 93 10.72 -4.56 7.60
C ASP A 93 11.22 -4.98 6.21
N THR A 94 10.68 -4.38 5.16
CA THR A 94 11.13 -4.62 3.78
C THR A 94 12.58 -4.15 3.58
N VAL A 95 12.92 -2.95 4.07
CA VAL A 95 14.29 -2.41 3.98
C VAL A 95 15.29 -3.28 4.75
N ASN A 96 14.90 -3.78 5.93
CA ASN A 96 15.73 -4.65 6.74
C ASN A 96 15.86 -6.07 6.15
N GLY A 97 14.79 -6.64 5.59
CA GLY A 97 14.80 -7.92 4.90
C GLY A 97 15.63 -7.92 3.61
N VAL A 98 15.57 -6.83 2.84
CA VAL A 98 16.42 -6.63 1.65
C VAL A 98 17.89 -6.44 2.04
N LYS A 99 18.18 -5.66 3.09
CA LYS A 99 19.55 -5.52 3.61
C LYS A 99 20.12 -6.83 4.15
N LEU A 100 19.31 -7.66 4.82
CA LEU A 100 19.71 -8.99 5.26
C LEU A 100 19.99 -9.93 4.08
N SER A 101 19.19 -9.86 3.01
CA SER A 101 19.42 -10.64 1.79
C SER A 101 20.72 -10.23 1.09
N GLN A 102 21.06 -8.94 1.09
CA GLN A 102 22.33 -8.43 0.53
C GLN A 102 23.55 -8.72 1.42
N LEU A 103 23.43 -8.60 2.75
CA LEU A 103 24.48 -8.94 3.71
C LEU A 103 24.71 -10.45 3.81
N GLY A 104 23.66 -11.25 3.65
CA GLY A 104 23.71 -12.71 3.52
C GLY A 104 24.43 -13.12 2.24
N ALA A 105 24.11 -12.55 1.08
CA ALA A 105 24.78 -12.84 -0.18
C ALA A 105 26.27 -12.45 -0.18
N LYS A 106 26.64 -11.30 0.42
CA LYS A 106 28.04 -10.85 0.48
C LYS A 106 28.90 -11.65 1.48
N LYS A 107 28.29 -12.23 2.54
CA LYS A 107 28.98 -13.12 3.49
C LYS A 107 28.92 -14.61 3.13
N PHE A 108 27.92 -15.08 2.38
CA PHE A 108 27.85 -16.48 1.91
C PHE A 108 28.54 -16.71 0.56
N GLY A 109 28.62 -15.71 -0.33
CA GLY A 109 29.34 -15.84 -1.61
C GLY A 109 30.86 -16.04 -1.48
N LYS A 110 31.45 -15.72 -0.31
CA LYS A 110 32.87 -15.99 -0.02
C LYS A 110 33.14 -17.33 0.67
N LYS A 111 32.11 -18.07 1.09
CA LYS A 111 32.28 -19.35 1.82
C LYS A 111 31.88 -20.59 1.02
N LEU A 112 31.66 -20.46 -0.29
CA LEU A 112 31.32 -21.56 -1.20
C LEU A 112 32.31 -21.79 -2.36
N SER A 113 33.45 -21.08 -2.44
CA SER A 113 34.50 -21.33 -3.46
C SER A 113 35.67 -22.19 -2.98
N LEU A 114 35.54 -22.91 -1.87
CA LEU A 114 36.60 -23.79 -1.35
C LEU A 114 35.99 -25.13 -0.90
N LYS A 115 35.38 -25.87 -1.84
CA LYS A 115 35.19 -27.32 -1.79
C LYS A 115 34.49 -27.85 -3.05
N ASP A 116 35.03 -27.51 -4.22
CA ASP A 116 34.82 -28.32 -5.43
C ASP A 116 36.14 -28.35 -6.22
N GLN A 117 37.20 -28.80 -5.56
CA GLN A 117 38.25 -29.54 -6.26
C GLN A 117 37.89 -31.01 -6.13
N LYS A 118 37.34 -31.58 -7.20
CA LYS A 118 37.49 -33.01 -7.47
C LYS A 118 38.22 -33.13 -8.81
N PRO A 119 39.37 -33.84 -8.85
CA PRO A 119 40.20 -33.92 -10.03
C PRO A 119 39.55 -34.77 -11.13
N SER A 120 40.10 -34.50 -12.32
CA SER A 120 39.82 -35.01 -13.66
C SER A 120 39.88 -36.53 -13.85
N GLU A 121 39.48 -36.94 -15.07
CA GLU A 121 39.54 -38.25 -15.73
C GLU A 121 38.27 -39.11 -15.55
N HIS A 122 37.65 -39.70 -16.57
CA HIS A 122 37.98 -39.97 -17.96
C HIS A 122 36.66 -40.27 -18.69
N ARG A 123 36.41 -39.71 -19.88
CA ARG A 123 35.52 -40.33 -20.88
C ARG A 123 36.11 -40.18 -22.28
N VAL A 124 36.70 -41.29 -22.71
CA VAL A 124 36.95 -41.70 -24.09
C VAL A 124 35.66 -41.55 -24.90
N GLY A 125 35.74 -40.94 -26.09
CA GLY A 125 34.69 -41.10 -27.08
C GLY A 125 34.57 -40.03 -28.16
N LYS A 126 35.37 -40.22 -29.22
CA LYS A 126 35.12 -39.85 -30.63
C LYS A 126 35.24 -38.38 -31.03
N ASN A 127 36.27 -38.10 -31.81
CA ASN A 127 36.09 -37.38 -33.07
C ASN A 127 36.88 -38.04 -34.20
N VAL A 128 36.20 -38.12 -35.34
CA VAL A 128 36.63 -38.67 -36.62
C VAL A 128 37.36 -37.57 -37.41
N THR A 129 38.51 -37.89 -38.00
CA THR A 129 39.03 -37.26 -39.23
C THR A 129 39.99 -38.22 -39.92
N GLY A 130 39.76 -38.48 -41.22
CA GLY A 130 40.44 -39.52 -42.00
C GLY A 130 41.63 -39.07 -42.87
N ARG A 131 41.93 -39.92 -43.88
CA ARG A 131 43.03 -39.90 -44.88
C ARG A 131 44.38 -40.36 -44.31
N ARG A 132 45.07 -41.37 -44.85
CA ARG A 132 45.25 -41.83 -46.25
C ARG A 132 45.36 -43.34 -46.31
#